data_AF-A0A3A8U8D9-F1
#
_entry.id   AF-A0A3A8U8D9-F1
#
_cell.length_a   1.000
_cell.length_b   1.000
_cell.length_c   1.000
_cell.angle_alpha   90.00
_cell.angle_beta   90.00
_cell.angle_gamma   90.00
#
_symmetry.space_group_name_H-M   'P 1'
#
loop_
_entity.id
_entity.type
_entity.pdbx_description
1 polymer ?
#
loop_
_entity_poly.entity_id
_entity_poly.type
_entity_poly.pdbx_seq_one_letter_code
_entity_poly.pdbx_strand_id
1 'polypeptide(L)'
;MIDKGRNEIFFLHFLHYNDTCKVNQQFTGGGFKVVKMNILNMKNFLDTVNACTGKVNMLCPDGKKRNINGEERVQDSLWRQYRQNKNCLRFVLEIPNPTDYMSIVSYYAGDC
;
A
#
# COMPACT_ATOMS: atom_id res chain seq x y z
N MET A 1 -8.37 0.26 -34.08
CA MET A 1 -7.43 -0.80 -33.67
C MET A 1 -6.67 -0.29 -32.46
N ILE A 2 -6.91 -0.88 -31.30
CA ILE A 2 -6.39 -0.41 -30.01
C ILE A 2 -4.97 -0.95 -29.84
N ASP A 3 -4.02 -0.03 -29.73
CA ASP A 3 -2.60 -0.31 -29.52
C ASP A 3 -2.40 -1.03 -28.17
N LYS A 4 -1.93 -2.28 -28.26
CA LYS A 4 -1.71 -3.22 -27.14
C LYS A 4 -0.25 -3.23 -26.67
N GLY A 5 0.51 -2.14 -26.87
CA GLY A 5 1.98 -2.17 -26.72
C GLY A 5 2.58 -1.34 -25.58
N ARG A 6 1.81 -0.50 -24.89
CA ARG A 6 2.38 0.56 -24.01
C ARG A 6 2.36 0.29 -22.51
N ASN A 7 1.91 -0.88 -22.06
CA ASN A 7 1.79 -1.18 -20.62
C ASN A 7 2.92 -2.04 -20.05
N GLU A 8 3.68 -2.76 -20.88
CA GLU A 8 4.74 -3.66 -20.40
C GLU A 8 6.07 -2.94 -20.15
N ILE A 9 6.33 -1.83 -20.85
CA ILE A 9 7.59 -1.08 -20.74
C ILE A 9 7.65 -0.28 -19.43
N PHE A 10 6.52 0.22 -18.93
CA PHE A 10 6.46 0.88 -17.62
C PHE A 10 6.70 -0.10 -16.46
N PHE A 11 6.26 -1.36 -16.60
CA PHE A 11 6.46 -2.38 -15.57
C PHE A 11 7.94 -2.67 -15.31
N LEU A 12 8.76 -2.70 -16.36
CA LEU A 12 10.19 -2.96 -16.22
C LEU A 12 10.94 -1.77 -15.58
N HIS A 13 10.51 -0.54 -15.85
CA HIS A 13 11.19 0.64 -15.29
C HIS A 13 10.96 0.80 -13.78
N PHE A 14 9.79 0.41 -13.25
CA PHE A 14 9.54 0.41 -11.80
C PHE A 14 10.29 -0.69 -11.04
N LEU A 15 10.61 -1.82 -11.70
CA LEU A 15 11.42 -2.86 -11.07
C LEU A 15 12.87 -2.39 -10.85
N HIS A 16 13.41 -1.54 -11.74
CA HIS A 16 14.77 -1.02 -11.62
C HIS A 16 14.91 0.20 -10.66
N TYR A 17 13.83 0.90 -10.32
CA TYR A 17 13.89 2.04 -9.38
C TYR A 17 13.85 1.62 -7.90
N ASN A 18 13.58 0.35 -7.60
CA ASN A 18 13.51 -0.14 -6.21
C ASN A 18 14.88 -0.53 -5.62
N ASP A 19 15.99 -0.41 -6.34
CA ASP A 19 17.31 -0.81 -5.84
C ASP A 19 17.97 0.16 -4.84
N THR A 20 17.43 1.37 -4.64
CA THR A 20 17.94 2.32 -3.62
C THR A 20 17.12 2.34 -2.33
N CYS A 21 15.95 1.70 -2.32
CA CYS A 21 15.15 1.47 -1.13
C CYS A 21 15.18 -0.03 -0.84
N LYS A 22 15.98 -0.46 0.14
CA LYS A 22 15.88 -1.81 0.73
C LYS A 22 14.48 -1.99 1.34
N VAL A 23 13.49 -2.30 0.49
CA VAL A 23 12.19 -2.81 0.88
C VAL A 23 12.45 -4.25 1.28
N ASN A 24 12.66 -4.47 2.57
CA ASN A 24 12.81 -5.81 3.15
C ASN A 24 11.53 -6.62 2.88
N GLN A 25 11.50 -7.31 1.75
CA GLN A 25 10.51 -8.31 1.40
C GLN A 25 10.78 -9.55 2.27
N GLN A 26 10.36 -9.49 3.54
CA GLN A 26 10.36 -10.66 4.41
C GLN A 26 9.16 -11.53 4.05
N PHE A 27 9.43 -12.57 3.27
CA PHE A 27 8.50 -13.65 2.97
C PHE A 27 8.23 -14.46 4.24
N THR A 28 6.97 -14.49 4.68
CA THR A 28 6.49 -15.56 5.55
C THR A 28 5.68 -16.51 4.67
N GLY A 29 5.92 -17.82 4.82
CA GLY A 29 5.41 -18.87 3.92
C GLY A 29 3.88 -18.86 3.79
N GLY A 30 3.41 -18.45 2.63
CA GLY A 30 2.00 -18.27 2.27
C GLY A 30 1.88 -17.04 1.39
N GLY A 31 1.31 -17.15 0.18
CA GLY A 31 1.40 -16.17 -0.93
C GLY A 31 0.79 -14.77 -0.73
N PHE A 32 0.80 -14.22 0.48
CA PHE A 32 0.37 -12.86 0.78
C PHE A 32 1.50 -11.87 0.46
N LYS A 33 1.15 -10.78 -0.23
CA LYS A 33 2.10 -9.72 -0.55
C LYS A 33 2.11 -8.68 0.58
N VAL A 34 3.30 -8.36 1.08
CA VAL A 34 3.51 -7.40 2.16
C VAL A 34 4.32 -6.22 1.65
N VAL A 35 3.89 -5.00 1.96
CA VAL A 35 4.59 -3.76 1.59
C VAL A 35 4.75 -2.85 2.80
N LYS A 36 5.92 -2.23 2.94
CA LYS A 36 6.21 -1.23 3.96
C LYS A 36 6.33 0.14 3.31
N MET A 37 5.61 1.13 3.82
CA MET A 37 5.53 2.45 3.19
C MET A 37 5.31 3.57 4.22
N ASN A 38 5.67 4.81 3.85
CA ASN A 38 5.34 6.02 4.62
C ASN A 38 4.22 6.77 3.90
N ILE A 39 3.11 7.05 4.58
CA ILE A 39 2.00 7.80 4.03
C ILE A 39 2.17 9.28 4.36
N LEU A 40 2.31 10.09 3.30
CA LEU A 40 2.42 11.55 3.34
C LEU A 40 1.12 12.25 2.93
N ASN A 41 0.19 11.52 2.32
CA ASN A 41 -1.13 12.03 1.96
C ASN A 41 -2.21 11.01 2.37
N MET A 42 -2.69 11.15 3.61
CA MET A 42 -3.70 10.24 4.18
C MET A 42 -5.00 10.19 3.37
N LYS A 43 -5.41 11.29 2.73
CA LYS A 43 -6.66 11.33 1.95
C LYS A 43 -6.56 10.43 0.72
N ASN A 44 -5.55 10.68 -0.13
CA ASN A 44 -5.36 9.88 -1.35
C ASN A 44 -5.08 8.41 -1.03
N PHE A 45 -4.36 8.15 0.06
CA PHE A 45 -4.12 6.79 0.55
C PHE A 45 -5.44 6.08 0.88
N LEU A 46 -6.30 6.69 1.70
CA LEU A 46 -7.58 6.07 2.08
C LEU A 46 -8.54 5.94 0.89
N ASP A 47 -8.56 6.91 -0.03
CA ASP A 47 -9.32 6.82 -1.27
C ASP A 47 -8.87 5.59 -2.10
N THR A 48 -7.55 5.36 -2.20
CA THR A 48 -6.98 4.19 -2.89
C THR A 48 -7.32 2.87 -2.17
N VAL A 49 -7.22 2.86 -0.83
CA VAL A 49 -7.58 1.71 0.00
C VAL A 49 -9.05 1.36 -0.15
N ASN A 50 -9.94 2.35 -0.18
CA ASN A 50 -11.38 2.15 -0.32
C ASN A 50 -11.81 1.73 -1.73
N ALA A 51 -10.96 1.95 -2.73
CA ALA A 51 -11.15 1.44 -4.09
C ALA A 51 -10.73 -0.04 -4.24
N CYS A 52 -10.05 -0.63 -3.24
CA CYS A 52 -9.64 -2.02 -3.27
C CYS A 52 -10.84 -2.96 -3.12
N THR A 53 -10.78 -4.12 -3.78
CA THR A 53 -11.86 -5.11 -3.75
C THR A 53 -11.77 -6.07 -2.56
N GLY A 54 -10.54 -6.38 -2.14
CA GLY A 54 -10.21 -7.27 -1.05
C GLY A 54 -9.79 -6.53 0.23
N LYS A 55 -9.46 -7.33 1.25
CA LYS A 55 -8.93 -6.78 2.51
C LYS A 55 -7.59 -6.11 2.28
N VAL A 56 -7.40 -4.97 2.94
CA VAL A 56 -6.10 -4.33 3.09
C VAL A 56 -5.82 -4.33 4.58
N ASN A 57 -4.88 -5.15 5.02
CA ASN A 57 -4.61 -5.33 6.44
C ASN A 57 -3.37 -4.56 6.85
N MET A 58 -3.47 -3.70 7.87
CA MET A 58 -2.31 -3.19 8.57
C MET A 58 -1.79 -4.26 9.54
N LEU A 59 -0.47 -4.50 9.51
CA LEU A 59 0.23 -5.28 10.52
C LEU A 59 0.59 -4.35 11.68
N CYS A 60 -0.03 -4.58 12.83
CA CYS A 60 0.24 -3.85 14.06
C CYS A 60 1.52 -4.37 14.74
N PRO A 61 2.18 -3.56 15.59
CA PRO A 61 3.35 -4.00 16.37
C PRO A 61 3.07 -5.18 17.30
N ASP A 62 1.81 -5.37 17.70
CA ASP A 62 1.35 -6.52 18.50
C ASP A 62 1.17 -7.81 17.69
N GLY A 63 1.53 -7.79 16.40
CA GLY A 63 1.40 -8.91 15.47
C GLY A 63 -0.02 -9.11 14.92
N LYS A 64 -1.01 -8.30 15.36
CA LYS A 64 -2.38 -8.41 14.87
C LYS A 64 -2.53 -7.75 13.51
N LYS A 65 -3.46 -8.31 12.72
CA LYS A 65 -3.89 -7.76 11.44
C LYS A 65 -5.17 -6.97 11.64
N ARG A 66 -5.22 -5.74 11.13
CA ARG A 66 -6.44 -4.93 11.14
C ARG A 66 -6.78 -4.49 9.73
N ASN A 67 -7.96 -4.87 9.25
CA ASN A 67 -8.45 -4.39 7.97
C ASN A 67 -8.68 -2.87 8.04
N ILE A 68 -8.32 -2.17 6.97
CA ILE A 68 -8.56 -0.74 6.81
C ILE A 68 -9.54 -0.43 5.67
N ASN A 69 -9.72 -1.34 4.70
CA ASN A 69 -10.61 -1.12 3.57
C ASN A 69 -12.08 -1.08 4.04
N GLY A 70 -12.74 0.07 3.85
CA GLY A 70 -14.14 0.29 4.24
C GLY A 70 -14.40 0.41 5.75
N GLU A 71 -13.35 0.39 6.59
CA GLU A 71 -13.49 0.36 8.05
C GLU A 71 -13.41 1.77 8.66
N GLU A 72 -14.52 2.52 8.63
CA GLU A 72 -14.59 3.94 9.04
C GLU A 72 -13.96 4.21 10.42
N ARG A 73 -14.30 3.41 11.45
CA ARG A 73 -13.75 3.57 12.80
C ARG A 73 -12.23 3.42 12.85
N VAL A 74 -11.68 2.53 12.02
CA VAL A 74 -10.24 2.33 11.92
C VAL A 74 -9.62 3.50 11.18
N GLN A 75 -10.21 3.94 10.08
CA GLN A 75 -9.75 5.09 9.29
C GLN A 75 -9.76 6.40 10.10
N ASP A 76 -10.78 6.65 10.92
CA ASP A 76 -10.83 7.78 11.85
C ASP A 76 -9.69 7.76 12.86
N SER A 77 -9.37 6.58 13.39
CA SER A 77 -8.23 6.41 14.29
C SER A 77 -6.90 6.72 13.57
N LEU A 78 -6.75 6.28 12.32
CA LEU A 78 -5.57 6.57 11.50
C LEU A 78 -5.43 8.07 11.23
N TRP A 79 -6.52 8.77 10.93
CA TRP A 79 -6.52 10.23 10.76
C TRP A 79 -6.03 10.96 12.00
N ARG A 80 -6.47 10.54 13.19
CA ARG A 80 -6.01 11.14 14.46
C ARG A 80 -4.51 10.89 14.67
N GLN A 81 -4.06 9.66 14.47
CA GLN A 81 -2.64 9.30 14.58
C GLN A 81 -1.80 10.08 13.58
N TYR A 82 -2.27 10.27 12.35
CA TYR A 82 -1.55 10.98 11.30
C TYR A 82 -1.31 12.44 11.65
N ARG A 83 -2.34 13.12 12.16
CA ARG A 83 -2.23 14.51 12.63
C ARG A 83 -1.28 14.63 13.83
N GLN A 84 -1.33 13.66 14.76
CA GLN A 84 -0.42 13.61 15.91
C GLN A 84 1.04 13.38 15.49
N ASN A 85 1.27 12.60 14.43
CA ASN A 85 2.60 12.27 13.91
C ASN A 85 3.09 13.24 12.82
N LYS A 86 2.74 14.53 12.94
CA LYS A 86 3.19 15.60 12.02
C LYS A 86 2.92 15.28 10.54
N ASN A 87 1.74 14.71 10.26
CA ASN A 87 1.30 14.35 8.91
C ASN A 87 2.18 13.27 8.24
N CYS A 88 2.69 12.32 9.02
CA CYS A 88 3.41 11.16 8.49
C CYS A 88 3.07 9.92 9.31
N LEU A 89 2.72 8.82 8.63
CA LEU A 89 2.57 7.50 9.27
C LEU A 89 3.29 6.43 8.49
N ARG A 90 3.90 5.50 9.20
CA ARG A 90 4.56 4.34 8.61
C ARG A 90 3.73 3.09 8.86
N PHE A 91 3.43 2.36 7.81
CA PHE A 91 2.66 1.12 7.88
C PHE A 91 3.41 -0.03 7.25
N VAL A 92 3.02 -1.23 7.68
CA VAL A 92 3.26 -2.47 6.97
C VAL A 92 1.88 -3.01 6.60
N LEU A 93 1.64 -3.19 5.31
CA LEU A 93 0.37 -3.65 4.77
C LEU A 93 0.52 -5.07 4.25
N GLU A 94 -0.43 -5.93 4.58
CA GLU A 94 -0.67 -7.20 3.92
C GLU A 94 -1.88 -7.05 3.00
N ILE A 95 -1.67 -7.34 1.71
CA ILE A 95 -2.68 -7.20 0.66
C ILE A 95 -2.77 -8.55 -0.08
N PRO A 96 -3.77 -9.39 0.25
CA PRO A 96 -3.90 -10.71 -0.36
C PRO A 96 -4.22 -10.66 -1.86
N ASN A 97 -4.99 -9.65 -2.28
CA ASN A 97 -5.41 -9.51 -3.67
C ASN A 97 -4.27 -8.90 -4.51
N PRO A 98 -3.80 -9.55 -5.58
CA PRO A 98 -2.68 -9.06 -6.37
C PRO A 98 -2.99 -7.77 -7.13
N THR A 99 -4.24 -7.55 -7.57
CA THR A 99 -4.66 -6.32 -8.25
C THR A 99 -4.65 -5.15 -7.29
N ASP A 100 -5.25 -5.33 -6.10
CA ASP A 100 -5.27 -4.31 -5.05
C ASP A 100 -3.85 -3.95 -4.59
N TYR A 101 -2.97 -4.95 -4.48
CA TYR A 101 -1.55 -4.73 -4.19
C TYR A 101 -0.90 -3.80 -5.23
N MET A 102 -1.12 -4.06 -6.52
CA MET A 102 -0.55 -3.22 -7.58
C MET A 102 -1.12 -1.80 -7.58
N SER A 103 -2.41 -1.63 -7.24
CA SER A 103 -3.02 -0.30 -7.09
C SER A 103 -2.35 0.51 -5.97
N ILE A 104 -2.13 -0.10 -4.81
CA ILE A 104 -1.49 0.55 -3.65
C ILE A 104 -0.01 0.88 -3.95
N VAL A 105 0.73 -0.04 -4.58
CA VAL A 105 2.12 0.21 -4.99
C VAL A 105 2.21 1.32 -6.03
N SER A 106 1.30 1.34 -7.02
CA SER A 106 1.25 2.39 -8.05
C SER A 106 0.95 3.76 -7.46
N TYR A 107 0.03 3.85 -6.50
CA TYR A 107 -0.21 5.08 -5.73
C TYR A 107 1.09 5.57 -5.07
N TYR A 108 1.79 4.68 -4.35
CA TYR A 108 2.99 5.06 -3.63
C TYR A 108 4.13 5.53 -4.53
N ALA A 109 4.29 4.89 -5.69
CA ALA A 109 5.32 5.26 -6.65
C ALA A 109 5.05 6.61 -7.33
N GLY A 110 3.80 7.08 -7.35
CA GLY A 110 3.40 8.38 -7.91
C GLY A 110 3.23 9.52 -6.89
N ASP A 111 3.10 9.20 -5.59
CA ASP A 111 2.92 10.17 -4.48
C ASP A 111 4.26 10.52 -3.78
N CYS A 112 5.37 9.92 -4.22
CA CYS A 112 6.73 10.14 -3.72
C CYS A 112 7.58 11.04 -4.62
#